data_AF-A0A2W6A6P4-F1
#
_entry.id   AF-A0A2W6A6P4-F1
#
_cell.length_a   1.000
_cell.length_b   1.000
_cell.length_c   1.000
_cell.angle_alpha   90.00
_cell.angle_beta   90.00
_cell.angle_gamma   90.00
#
_symmetry.space_group_name_H-M   'P 1'
#
loop_
_entity.id
_entity.type
_entity.pdbx_description
1 polymer ?
#
loop_
_entity_poly.entity_id
_entity_poly.type
_entity_poly.pdbx_seq_one_letter_code
_entity_poly.pdbx_strand_id
1 'polypeptide(L)'
;MKRLLLVAAATFITPFHVGGCDEETIRGVARGGSVVILDSGGVYEVEPDDTSDTALWNAGDGVLLCGDEEMINKDNGDKAHVTPAR
;
A
#
# COMPACT_ATOMS: atom_id res chain seq x y z
N MET A 1 -23.91 -36.10 28.72
CA MET A 1 -23.66 -34.66 28.49
C MET A 1 -22.35 -34.52 27.71
N LYS A 2 -22.42 -34.30 26.38
CA LYS A 2 -21.24 -34.26 25.50
C LYS A 2 -20.74 -32.80 25.43
N ARG A 3 -19.54 -32.53 25.95
CA ARG A 3 -18.92 -31.19 25.91
C ARG A 3 -18.35 -30.97 24.51
N LEU A 4 -18.92 -30.04 23.74
CA LEU A 4 -18.30 -29.55 22.51
C LEU A 4 -17.21 -28.55 22.88
N LEU A 5 -15.97 -28.87 22.52
CA LEU A 5 -14.85 -27.93 22.51
C LEU A 5 -14.87 -27.20 21.17
N LEU A 6 -15.16 -25.90 21.18
CA LEU A 6 -15.00 -25.01 20.05
C LEU A 6 -13.50 -24.71 19.90
N VAL A 7 -12.89 -25.20 18.83
CA VAL A 7 -11.54 -24.80 18.42
C VAL A 7 -11.67 -23.48 17.65
N ALA A 8 -11.21 -22.40 18.25
CA ALA A 8 -11.08 -21.12 17.55
C ALA A 8 -9.90 -21.23 16.57
N ALA A 9 -10.19 -21.28 15.28
CA ALA A 9 -9.19 -21.15 14.23
C ALA A 9 -8.74 -19.69 14.17
N ALA A 10 -7.53 -19.41 14.67
CA ALA A 10 -6.88 -18.13 14.45
C ALA A 10 -6.47 -18.05 12.97
N THR A 11 -7.24 -17.33 12.17
CA THR A 11 -6.90 -17.02 10.79
C THR A 11 -5.75 -16.02 10.79
N PHE A 12 -4.53 -16.50 10.53
CA PHE A 12 -3.42 -15.63 10.17
C PHE A 12 -3.78 -14.98 8.83
N ILE A 13 -4.05 -13.68 8.85
CA ILE A 13 -4.27 -12.89 7.66
C ILE A 13 -2.90 -12.72 7.02
N THR A 14 -2.54 -13.61 6.10
CA THR A 14 -1.38 -13.38 5.23
C THR A 14 -1.75 -12.27 4.25
N PRO A 15 -0.88 -11.28 3.99
CA PRO A 15 -1.13 -10.27 2.98
C PRO A 15 -1.39 -10.96 1.62
N PHE A 16 -2.54 -10.65 1.02
CA PHE A 16 -2.92 -11.22 -0.27
C PHE A 16 -1.99 -10.65 -1.35
N HIS A 17 -1.03 -11.47 -1.79
CA HIS A 17 -0.20 -11.15 -2.94
C HIS A 17 -1.01 -11.42 -4.22
N VAL A 18 -1.76 -10.43 -4.70
CA VAL A 18 -2.41 -10.52 -6.00
C VAL A 18 -1.35 -10.21 -7.06
N GLY A 19 -0.86 -11.24 -7.75
CA GLY A 19 -0.04 -11.06 -8.95
C GLY A 19 1.38 -10.50 -8.73
N GLY A 20 1.96 -10.62 -7.52
CA GLY A 20 3.31 -10.12 -7.22
C GLY A 20 3.33 -8.71 -6.63
N CYS A 21 2.17 -8.14 -6.32
CA CYS A 21 2.05 -6.87 -5.62
C CYS A 21 1.54 -7.09 -4.18
N ASP A 22 1.98 -6.22 -3.28
CA ASP A 22 1.47 -6.12 -1.92
C ASP A 22 0.36 -5.06 -1.85
N GLU A 23 -0.72 -5.37 -1.14
CA GLU A 23 -1.77 -4.39 -0.85
C GLU A 23 -1.39 -3.55 0.36
N GLU A 24 -1.49 -2.24 0.22
CA GLU A 24 -1.16 -1.27 1.25
C GLU A 24 -2.19 -0.15 1.31
N THR A 25 -2.14 0.66 2.36
CA THR A 25 -2.97 1.86 2.52
C THR A 25 -2.06 3.06 2.71
N ILE A 26 -2.37 4.15 2.01
CA ILE A 26 -1.62 5.40 2.15
C ILE A 26 -1.95 5.99 3.52
N ARG A 27 -0.92 6.17 4.35
CA ARG A 27 -1.00 6.97 5.58
C ARG A 27 -0.98 8.46 5.28
N GLY A 28 -0.20 8.87 4.28
CA GLY A 28 -0.17 10.25 3.82
C GLY A 28 0.79 10.48 2.65
N VAL A 29 0.54 11.57 1.94
CA VAL A 29 1.41 12.08 0.87
C VAL A 29 2.07 13.37 1.38
N ALA A 30 3.39 13.46 1.22
CA ALA A 30 4.19 14.58 1.69
C ALA A 30 4.94 15.27 0.54
N ARG A 31 5.51 16.44 0.85
CA ARG A 31 6.35 17.24 -0.08
C ARG A 31 5.69 17.50 -1.44
N GLY A 32 4.37 17.66 -1.47
CA GLY A 32 3.62 17.95 -2.68
C GLY A 32 3.58 16.80 -3.68
N GLY A 33 3.59 15.55 -3.21
CA GLY A 33 3.51 14.35 -4.05
C GLY A 33 4.80 13.53 -4.07
N SER A 34 5.95 14.15 -3.75
CA SER A 34 7.24 13.47 -3.95
C SER A 34 7.52 12.34 -2.96
N VAL A 35 6.72 12.21 -1.89
CA VAL A 35 6.87 11.14 -0.89
C VAL A 35 5.51 10.55 -0.55
N VAL A 36 5.41 9.22 -0.62
CA VAL A 36 4.26 8.46 -0.14
C VAL A 36 4.64 7.65 1.10
N ILE A 37 3.82 7.75 2.14
CA ILE A 37 3.99 7.05 3.42
C ILE A 37 2.84 6.06 3.55
N LEU A 38 3.16 4.80 3.79
CA LEU A 38 2.19 3.71 3.95
C LEU A 38 1.88 3.46 5.44
N ASP A 39 0.72 2.89 5.73
CA ASP A 39 0.32 2.56 7.10
C ASP A 39 1.20 1.50 7.76
N SER A 40 1.80 0.60 6.95
CA SER A 40 2.84 -0.32 7.41
C SER A 40 4.14 0.35 7.86
N GLY A 41 4.30 1.65 7.58
CA GLY A 41 5.49 2.43 7.84
C GLY A 41 6.48 2.48 6.67
N GLY A 42 6.17 1.83 5.55
CA GLY A 42 6.93 1.99 4.30
C GLY A 42 6.93 3.44 3.84
N VAL A 43 8.09 3.94 3.43
CA VAL A 43 8.25 5.30 2.91
C VAL A 43 8.91 5.21 1.54
N TYR A 44 8.32 5.88 0.56
CA TYR A 44 8.73 5.79 -0.82
C TYR A 44 8.89 7.20 -1.40
N GLU A 45 10.03 7.44 -2.05
CA GLU A 45 10.25 8.62 -2.88
C GLU A 45 9.66 8.36 -4.26
N VAL A 46 8.93 9.33 -4.79
CA VAL A 46 8.27 9.27 -6.11
C VAL A 46 9.20 9.89 -7.14
N GLU A 47 9.32 9.27 -8.31
CA GLU A 47 10.08 9.85 -9.41
C GLU A 47 9.51 11.24 -9.80
N PRO A 48 10.36 12.21 -10.19
CA PRO A 48 9.92 13.58 -10.40
C PRO A 48 8.77 13.76 -11.41
N ASP A 49 8.74 12.91 -12.44
CA ASP A 49 7.73 12.98 -13.51
C ASP A 49 6.33 12.57 -13.05
N ASP A 50 6.22 11.77 -11.97
CA ASP A 50 4.95 11.27 -11.44
C ASP A 50 4.47 12.07 -10.21
N THR A 51 5.26 13.04 -9.74
CA THR A 51 4.97 13.81 -8.52
C THR A 51 3.65 14.58 -8.60
N SER A 52 3.27 15.08 -9.78
CA SER A 52 1.98 15.77 -9.96
C SER A 52 0.78 14.85 -9.78
N ASP A 53 0.95 13.56 -10.08
CA ASP A 53 -0.12 12.58 -10.05
C ASP A 53 -0.33 12.11 -8.61
N THR A 54 0.75 11.75 -7.92
CA THR A 54 0.70 11.36 -6.51
C THR A 54 0.30 12.51 -5.58
N ALA A 55 0.52 13.77 -5.98
CA ALA A 55 0.04 14.94 -5.24
C ALA A 55 -1.49 14.98 -5.06
N LEU A 56 -2.24 14.24 -5.89
CA LEU A 56 -3.69 14.14 -5.82
C LEU A 56 -4.18 12.94 -5.00
N TRP A 57 -3.27 12.05 -4.58
CA TRP A 57 -3.60 10.89 -3.76
C TRP A 57 -3.79 11.30 -2.30
N ASN A 58 -4.62 10.53 -1.58
CA ASN A 58 -5.06 10.89 -0.23
C ASN A 58 -4.71 9.82 0.79
N ALA A 59 -4.64 10.24 2.06
CA ALA A 59 -4.60 9.31 3.17
C ALA A 59 -5.89 8.46 3.20
N GLY A 60 -5.74 7.15 3.33
CA GLY A 60 -6.82 6.18 3.26
C GLY A 60 -7.02 5.54 1.89
N ASP A 61 -6.41 6.09 0.83
CA ASP A 61 -6.44 5.46 -0.50
C ASP A 61 -5.74 4.10 -0.43
N GLY A 62 -6.36 3.10 -1.05
CA GLY A 62 -5.74 1.78 -1.21
C GLY A 62 -4.72 1.80 -2.35
N VAL A 63 -3.57 1.17 -2.16
CA VAL A 63 -2.56 1.02 -3.21
C VAL A 63 -2.15 -0.43 -3.39
N LEU A 64 -1.66 -0.74 -4.59
CA LEU A 64 -0.85 -1.92 -4.87
C LEU A 64 0.59 -1.47 -5.01
N LEU A 65 1.48 -2.07 -4.22
CA LEU A 65 2.92 -1.91 -4.37
C LEU A 65 3.45 -3.13 -5.14
N CYS A 66 3.75 -2.92 -6.42
CA CYS A 66 4.15 -3.97 -7.34
C CYS A 66 5.68 -4.01 -7.45
N GLY A 67 6.33 -4.69 -6.50
CA GLY A 67 7.78 -4.65 -6.33
C GLY A 67 8.27 -3.31 -5.74
N ASP A 68 9.56 -3.01 -5.89
CA ASP A 68 10.18 -1.81 -5.31
C ASP A 68 10.13 -0.58 -6.25
N GLU A 69 9.44 -0.67 -7.39
CA GLU A 69 9.52 0.32 -8.49
C GLU A 69 8.18 0.92 -8.93
N GLU A 70 7.03 0.28 -8.67
CA GLU A 70 5.71 0.76 -9.12
C GLU A 70 4.68 0.72 -7.99
N MET A 71 3.95 1.83 -7.79
CA MET A 71 2.79 1.93 -6.92
C MET A 71 1.56 2.32 -7.73
N ILE A 72 0.43 1.63 -7.51
CA ILE A 72 -0.82 1.84 -8.23
C ILE A 72 -1.92 2.22 -7.24
N ASN A 73 -2.56 3.38 -7.42
CA ASN A 73 -3.72 3.76 -6.64
C ASN A 73 -4.95 2.95 -7.09
N LYS A 74 -5.58 2.24 -6.16
CA LYS A 74 -6.70 1.31 -6.43
C LYS A 74 -8.01 2.04 -6.71
N ASP A 75 -8.12 3.30 -6.32
CA ASP A 75 -9.36 4.07 -6.41
C ASP A 75 -9.53 4.70 -7.80
N ASN A 76 -8.43 5.10 -8.44
CA ASN A 76 -8.45 5.73 -9.76
C ASN A 76 -7.60 5.02 -10.83
N GLY A 77 -6.72 4.09 -10.45
CA GLY A 77 -5.83 3.35 -11.35
C GLY A 77 -4.57 4.10 -11.75
N ASP A 78 -4.32 5.29 -11.19
CA ASP A 78 -3.11 6.06 -11.43
C ASP A 78 -1.88 5.31 -10.93
N LYS A 79 -0.75 5.56 -11.57
CA LYS A 79 0.51 4.87 -11.30
C LYS A 79 1.60 5.86 -10.98
N ALA A 80 2.53 5.44 -10.15
CA ALA A 80 3.74 6.19 -9.87
C ALA A 80 4.93 5.24 -9.77
N HIS A 81 6.04 5.66 -10.36
CA HIS A 81 7.33 5.04 -10.13
C HIS A 81 7.87 5.51 -8.80
N VAL A 82 8.32 4.56 -7.99
CA VAL A 82 8.72 4.82 -6.61
C VAL A 82 10.02 4.09 -6.28
N THR A 83 10.72 4.56 -5.25
CA THR A 83 11.82 3.81 -4.63
C THR A 83 11.75 3.92 -3.11
N PRO A 84 12.12 2.87 -2.35
CA PRO A 84 12.17 2.96 -0.89
C PRO A 84 13.10 4.08 -0.42
N ALA A 85 12.60 4.95 0.45
CA ALA A 85 13.41 5.97 1.10
C ALA A 85 14.43 5.31 2.05
N ARG A 86 15.71 5.71 1.96
CA ARG A 86 16.81 5.17 2.79
C ARG A 86 17.11 6.04 4.00
#